data_AF-A0A2H1WEG2-F1
#
_entry.id   AF-A0A2H1WEG2-F1
#
_cell.length_a   1.000
_cell.length_b   1.000
_cell.length_c   1.000
_cell.angle_alpha   90.00
_cell.angle_beta   90.00
_cell.angle_gamma   90.00
#
_symmetry.space_group_name_H-M   'P 1'
#
loop_
_entity.id
_entity.type
_entity.pdbx_description
1 polymer ?
#
loop_
_entity_poly.entity_id
_entity_poly.type
_entity_poly.pdbx_seq_one_letter_code
_entity_poly.pdbx_strand_id
1 'polypeptide(L)'
;MLINHFQVCDADMQILSVDASHGGATHDSFIWASHPLKAHLEELSNRENIWFLGDSGYPLRKTMMTPILDAAPGTPEAFYTDLHVHARNIVERTIGLLKARFRYLLVHRVLHYAPDVAGRIVNAWVILHNIQHYAIVLIDLCHN
;
A
#
# COMPACT_ATOMS: atom_id res chain seq x y z
N MET A 1 -1.94 -8.67 -18.80
CA MET A 1 -1.76 -7.21 -18.64
C MET A 1 -1.22 -6.96 -17.24
N LEU A 2 -0.18 -6.15 -17.07
CA LEU A 2 0.23 -5.69 -15.74
C LEU A 2 -0.74 -4.56 -15.35
N ILE A 3 -1.42 -4.68 -14.22
CA ILE A 3 -2.15 -3.57 -13.59
C ILE A 3 -1.19 -2.91 -12.62
N ASN A 4 -1.16 -1.57 -12.61
CA ASN A 4 -0.59 -0.87 -11.48
C ASN A 4 -1.66 -0.80 -10.39
N HIS A 5 -1.31 -1.28 -9.21
CA HIS A 5 -2.16 -1.27 -8.05
C HIS A 5 -1.52 -0.37 -7.00
N PHE A 6 -2.13 0.81 -6.80
CA PHE A 6 -1.82 1.66 -5.66
C PHE A 6 -2.59 1.12 -4.46
N GLN A 7 -1.93 1.02 -3.31
CA GLN A 7 -2.59 0.66 -2.06
C GLN A 7 -2.02 1.37 -0.85
N VAL A 8 -2.88 1.54 0.14
CA VAL A 8 -2.54 2.02 1.47
C VAL A 8 -2.94 0.94 2.47
N CYS A 9 -2.03 0.60 3.38
CA CYS A 9 -2.34 -0.28 4.50
C CYS A 9 -1.84 0.31 5.82
N ASP A 10 -2.43 -0.14 6.92
CA ASP A 10 -1.93 0.16 8.26
C ASP A 10 -0.84 -0.83 8.72
N ALA A 11 -0.40 -0.68 9.98
CA ALA A 11 0.63 -1.51 10.59
C ALA A 11 0.20 -2.98 10.76
N ASP A 12 -1.10 -3.25 10.83
CA ASP A 12 -1.68 -4.59 10.95
C ASP A 12 -1.97 -5.22 9.58
N MET A 13 -1.45 -4.64 8.49
CA MET A 13 -1.68 -5.10 7.12
C MET A 13 -3.16 -5.04 6.71
N GLN A 14 -3.99 -4.19 7.35
CA GLN A 14 -5.32 -3.86 6.84
C GLN A 14 -5.21 -2.90 5.68
N ILE A 15 -5.86 -3.25 4.58
CA ILE A 15 -5.84 -2.40 3.38
C ILE A 15 -6.93 -1.35 3.56
N LEU A 16 -6.50 -0.09 3.70
CA LEU A 16 -7.38 1.06 3.92
C LEU A 16 -7.92 1.62 2.60
N SER A 17 -7.13 1.51 1.53
CA SER A 17 -7.53 2.00 0.21
C SER A 17 -6.76 1.29 -0.89
N VAL A 18 -7.42 1.11 -2.03
CA VAL A 18 -6.82 0.52 -3.23
C VAL A 18 -7.32 1.24 -4.48
N ASP A 19 -6.43 1.45 -5.44
CA ASP A 19 -6.76 1.87 -6.80
C ASP A 19 -6.06 0.93 -7.79
N ALA A 20 -6.88 0.21 -8.55
CA ALA A 20 -6.46 -0.74 -9.59
C ALA A 20 -6.99 -0.34 -10.97
N SER A 21 -7.35 0.94 -11.16
CA SER A 21 -7.93 1.46 -12.40
C SER A 21 -6.89 1.83 -13.46
N HIS A 22 -5.60 1.73 -13.13
CA HIS A 22 -4.50 2.18 -13.97
C HIS A 22 -3.69 1.02 -14.54
N GLY A 23 -3.23 1.17 -15.79
CA GLY A 23 -2.34 0.21 -16.43
C GLY A 23 -0.97 0.14 -15.76
N GLY A 24 -0.27 -0.98 -15.89
CA GLY A 24 1.00 -1.29 -15.20
C GLY A 24 2.20 -0.40 -15.50
N ALA A 25 2.07 0.55 -16.43
CA ALA A 25 3.11 1.52 -16.76
C ALA A 25 2.87 2.91 -16.12
N THR A 26 1.73 3.13 -15.46
CA THR A 26 1.47 4.35 -14.70
C THR A 26 2.36 4.37 -13.47
N HIS A 27 2.89 5.52 -13.06
CA HIS A 27 3.71 5.63 -11.85
C HIS A 27 2.80 5.84 -10.62
N ASP A 28 3.11 5.21 -9.48
CA ASP A 28 2.23 5.27 -8.30
C ASP A 28 2.06 6.71 -7.78
N SER A 29 3.08 7.56 -7.95
CA SER A 29 3.00 8.98 -7.60
C SER A 29 2.01 9.76 -8.48
N PHE A 30 1.78 9.31 -9.72
CA PHE A 30 0.75 9.88 -10.59
C PHE A 30 -0.65 9.50 -10.09
N ILE A 31 -0.85 8.23 -9.74
CA ILE A 31 -2.12 7.73 -9.16
C ILE A 31 -2.42 8.49 -7.86
N TRP A 32 -1.42 8.63 -6.98
CA TRP A 32 -1.56 9.39 -5.74
C TRP A 32 -1.92 10.87 -5.98
N ALA A 33 -1.36 11.50 -7.01
CA ALA A 33 -1.59 12.91 -7.28
C ALA A 33 -3.07 13.22 -7.59
N SER A 34 -3.79 12.25 -8.18
CA SER A 34 -5.22 12.33 -8.49
C SER A 34 -6.12 11.58 -7.50
N HIS A 35 -5.55 10.84 -6.54
CA HIS A 35 -6.31 9.99 -5.64
C HIS A 35 -7.15 10.81 -4.62
N PRO A 36 -8.45 10.51 -4.41
CA PRO A 36 -9.31 11.26 -3.49
C PRO A 36 -8.79 11.36 -2.05
N LEU A 37 -8.09 10.32 -1.59
CA LEU A 37 -7.45 10.31 -0.25
C LEU A 37 -6.48 11.47 -0.03
N LYS A 38 -5.82 11.98 -1.08
CA LYS A 38 -4.87 13.08 -0.94
C LYS A 38 -5.55 14.31 -0.35
N ALA A 39 -6.70 14.72 -0.92
CA ALA A 39 -7.44 15.88 -0.45
C ALA A 39 -7.95 15.67 0.98
N HIS A 40 -8.46 14.47 1.29
CA HIS A 40 -8.92 14.11 2.63
C HIS A 40 -7.80 14.20 3.67
N LEU A 41 -6.61 13.68 3.35
CA LEU A 41 -5.44 13.75 4.23
C LEU A 41 -4.91 15.17 4.40
N GLU A 42 -4.89 15.97 3.34
CA GLU A 42 -4.48 17.37 3.43
C GLU A 42 -5.40 18.13 4.39
N GLU A 43 -6.71 17.89 4.33
CA GLU A 43 -7.67 18.45 5.29
C GLU A 43 -7.43 17.95 6.73
N LEU A 44 -7.28 16.63 6.91
CA LEU A 44 -7.05 16.02 8.21
C LEU A 44 -5.74 16.50 8.85
N SER A 45 -4.69 16.71 8.05
CA SER A 45 -3.38 17.22 8.48
C SER A 45 -3.41 18.63 9.05
N ASN A 46 -4.51 19.37 8.88
CA ASN A 46 -4.69 20.68 9.50
C ASN A 46 -5.18 20.57 10.95
N ARG A 47 -5.66 19.39 11.34
CA ARG A 47 -6.21 19.11 12.69
C ARG A 47 -5.36 18.10 13.44
N GLU A 48 -4.72 17.18 12.73
CA GLU A 48 -3.99 16.05 13.29
C GLU A 48 -2.61 15.88 12.67
N ASN A 49 -1.72 15.25 13.43
CA ASN A 49 -0.39 14.87 13.01
C ASN A 49 -0.46 13.51 12.29
N ILE A 50 -0.67 13.54 10.97
CA ILE A 50 -0.81 12.34 10.15
C ILE A 50 0.15 12.36 8.95
N TRP A 51 0.77 11.21 8.70
CA TRP A 51 1.71 11.00 7.60
C TRP A 51 1.56 9.62 6.98
N PHE A 52 1.73 9.56 5.67
CA PHE A 52 2.01 8.32 4.95
C PHE A 52 3.51 8.13 4.75
N LEU A 53 3.91 6.87 4.67
CA LEU A 53 5.28 6.45 4.35
C LEU A 53 5.35 6.02 2.88
N GLY A 54 5.78 6.94 2.01
CA GLY A 54 5.98 6.71 0.58
C GLY A 54 7.39 6.19 0.28
N ASP A 55 7.56 5.47 -0.83
CA ASP A 55 8.92 5.19 -1.33
C ASP A 55 9.57 6.44 -1.92
N SER A 56 10.82 6.28 -2.35
CA SER A 56 11.60 7.32 -3.00
C SER A 56 11.02 7.84 -4.31
N GLY A 57 10.05 7.15 -4.92
CA GLY A 57 9.34 7.62 -6.11
C GLY A 57 8.29 8.70 -5.83
N TYR A 58 7.92 8.88 -4.56
CA TYR A 58 7.01 9.94 -4.15
C TYR A 58 7.76 11.23 -3.82
N PRO A 59 7.15 12.40 -4.07
CA PRO A 59 7.67 13.66 -3.56
C PRO A 59 7.39 13.77 -2.06
N LEU A 60 8.34 14.30 -1.30
CA LEU A 60 8.13 14.68 0.10
C LEU A 60 7.04 15.77 0.22
N ARG A 61 6.07 15.58 1.13
CA ARG A 61 4.95 16.49 1.38
C ARG A 61 4.62 16.57 2.87
N LYS A 62 3.79 17.54 3.27
CA LYS A 62 3.28 17.67 4.65
C LYS A 62 2.67 16.37 5.19
N THR A 63 2.01 15.60 4.33
CA THR A 63 1.33 14.34 4.65
C THR A 63 2.03 13.10 4.08
N MET A 64 3.18 13.24 3.43
CA MET A 64 3.92 12.14 2.80
C MET A 64 5.40 12.25 3.17
N MET A 65 5.84 11.33 4.03
CA MET A 65 7.24 11.14 4.35
C MET A 65 7.85 10.17 3.35
N THR A 66 9.11 10.40 2.97
CA THR A 66 9.87 9.56 2.05
C THR A 66 11.26 9.31 2.63
N PRO A 67 11.97 8.24 2.22
CA PRO A 67 13.33 7.99 2.69
C PRO A 67 14.28 9.10 2.24
N ILE A 68 15.28 9.40 3.07
CA ILE A 68 16.40 10.28 2.71
C ILE A 68 17.45 9.42 2.01
N LEU A 69 17.60 9.60 0.70
CA LEU A 69 18.57 8.89 -0.11
C LEU A 69 19.99 9.40 0.17
N ASP A 70 20.98 8.53 0.01
CA ASP A 70 22.41 8.84 0.12
C ASP A 70 22.84 9.46 1.47
N ALA A 71 22.08 9.19 2.53
CA ALA A 71 22.45 9.60 3.89
C ALA A 71 23.76 8.91 4.33
N ALA A 72 24.68 9.68 4.93
CA ALA A 72 25.94 9.14 5.39
C ALA A 72 25.72 8.10 6.53
N PRO A 73 26.48 6.99 6.56
CA PRO A 73 26.33 6.00 7.62
C PRO A 73 26.51 6.59 9.02
N GLY A 74 25.64 6.21 9.94
CA GLY A 74 25.69 6.65 11.34
C GLY A 74 25.09 8.03 11.63
N THR A 75 24.51 8.72 10.63
CA THR A 75 23.80 9.97 10.86
C THR A 75 22.33 9.75 11.25
N PRO A 76 21.66 10.75 11.87
CA PRO A 76 20.23 10.68 12.14
C PRO A 76 19.37 10.43 10.90
N GLU A 77 19.78 10.93 9.74
CA GLU A 77 19.10 10.72 8.46
C GLU A 77 19.17 9.26 8.01
N ALA A 78 20.33 8.61 8.18
CA ALA A 78 20.49 7.19 7.88
C ALA A 78 19.63 6.33 8.83
N PHE A 79 19.57 6.71 10.12
CA PHE A 79 18.70 6.04 11.09
C PHE A 79 17.21 6.21 10.76
N TYR A 80 16.80 7.43 10.38
CA TYR A 80 15.44 7.70 9.90
C TYR A 80 15.10 6.84 8.67
N THR A 81 15.98 6.81 7.67
CA THR A 81 15.75 6.02 6.45
C THR A 81 15.66 4.53 6.76
N ASP A 82 16.49 4.02 7.68
CA ASP A 82 16.42 2.62 8.12
C ASP A 82 15.06 2.29 8.75
N LEU A 83 14.60 3.11 9.71
CA LEU A 83 13.27 2.95 10.31
C LEU A 83 12.14 3.06 9.29
N HIS A 84 12.25 4.01 8.36
CA HIS A 84 11.28 4.22 7.29
C HIS A 84 11.14 2.98 6.40
N VAL A 85 12.27 2.43 5.93
CA VAL A 85 12.31 1.23 5.09
C VAL A 85 11.74 0.03 5.85
N HIS A 86 12.12 -0.14 7.12
CA HIS A 86 11.57 -1.20 7.97
C HIS A 86 10.05 -1.11 8.13
N ALA A 87 9.52 0.09 8.38
CA ALA A 87 8.07 0.30 8.48
C ALA A 87 7.36 0.02 7.15
N ARG A 88 7.94 0.43 6.02
CA ARG A 88 7.42 0.15 4.68
C ARG A 88 7.39 -1.35 4.32
N ASN A 89 8.20 -2.19 4.96
CA ASN A 89 8.12 -3.64 4.72
C ASN A 89 6.71 -4.21 4.97
N ILE A 90 5.87 -3.55 5.78
CA ILE A 90 4.48 -3.95 6.03
C ILE A 90 3.64 -3.90 4.74
N VAL A 91 3.78 -2.83 3.93
CA VAL A 91 3.02 -2.72 2.68
C VAL A 91 3.48 -3.78 1.68
N GLU A 92 4.79 -4.04 1.59
CA GLU A 92 5.34 -5.07 0.70
C GLU A 92 4.91 -6.48 1.12
N ARG A 93 4.90 -6.77 2.43
CA ARG A 93 4.39 -8.03 2.99
C ARG A 93 2.91 -8.21 2.68
N THR A 94 2.11 -7.15 2.80
CA THR A 94 0.68 -7.16 2.46
C THR A 94 0.46 -7.54 0.99
N ILE A 95 1.21 -6.92 0.06
CA ILE A 95 1.19 -7.28 -1.37
C ILE A 95 1.61 -8.73 -1.58
N GLY A 96 2.68 -9.16 -0.90
CA GLY A 96 3.20 -10.52 -0.96
C GLY A 96 2.15 -11.56 -0.54
N LEU A 97 1.44 -11.31 0.56
CA LEU A 97 0.37 -12.17 1.06
C LEU A 97 -0.81 -12.22 0.09
N LEU A 98 -1.26 -11.07 -0.43
CA LEU A 98 -2.30 -11.02 -1.46
C LEU A 98 -1.90 -11.87 -2.68
N LYS A 99 -0.70 -11.65 -3.24
CA LYS A 99 -0.18 -12.42 -4.38
C LYS A 99 -0.04 -13.92 -4.09
N ALA A 100 0.36 -14.28 -2.86
CA ALA A 100 0.51 -15.67 -2.45
C ALA A 100 -0.84 -16.40 -2.35
N ARG A 101 -1.85 -15.77 -1.73
CA ARG A 101 -3.18 -16.34 -1.56
C ARG A 101 -3.87 -16.63 -2.89
N PHE A 102 -3.72 -15.74 -3.87
CA PHE A 102 -4.41 -15.86 -5.16
C PHE A 102 -3.51 -16.38 -6.28
N ARG A 103 -2.33 -16.94 -5.95
CA ARG A 103 -1.36 -17.49 -6.91
C ARG A 103 -1.99 -18.53 -7.85
N TYR A 104 -3.01 -19.26 -7.40
CA TYR A 104 -3.73 -20.27 -8.19
C TYR A 104 -4.66 -19.67 -9.26
N LEU A 105 -5.11 -18.42 -9.09
CA LEU A 105 -5.95 -17.70 -10.08
C LEU A 105 -5.12 -16.99 -11.15
N LEU A 106 -3.81 -16.90 -10.94
CA LEU A 106 -2.87 -16.25 -11.86
C LEU A 106 -2.24 -17.29 -12.79
N VAL A 107 -2.90 -17.58 -13.92
CA VAL A 107 -2.28 -18.33 -15.01
C VAL A 107 -1.01 -17.57 -15.44
N HIS A 108 0.16 -18.24 -15.38
CA HIS A 108 1.47 -17.63 -15.64
C HIS A 108 1.82 -16.38 -14.80
N ARG A 109 1.23 -16.20 -13.61
CA ARG A 109 1.44 -15.00 -12.76
C ARG A 109 0.94 -13.69 -13.38
N VAL A 110 0.05 -13.75 -14.38
CA VAL A 110 -0.49 -12.58 -15.09
C VAL A 110 -2.01 -12.66 -15.14
N LEU A 111 -2.71 -11.54 -14.94
CA LEU A 111 -4.12 -11.45 -15.29
C LEU A 111 -4.25 -11.32 -16.81
N HIS A 112 -4.79 -12.36 -17.45
CA HIS A 112 -5.22 -12.37 -18.85
C HIS A 112 -6.64 -11.84 -19.01
N TYR A 113 -6.97 -10.80 -18.25
CA TYR A 113 -8.29 -10.16 -18.25
C TYR A 113 -8.17 -8.73 -18.78
N ALA A 114 -9.26 -8.21 -19.32
CA ALA A 114 -9.38 -6.80 -19.65
C ALA A 114 -9.18 -5.95 -18.37
N PRO A 115 -8.61 -4.73 -18.46
CA PRO A 115 -8.21 -3.95 -17.28
C PRO A 115 -9.36 -3.69 -16.29
N ASP A 116 -10.58 -3.51 -16.80
CA ASP A 116 -11.80 -3.34 -15.99
C ASP A 116 -12.13 -4.59 -15.16
N VAL A 117 -12.11 -5.77 -15.79
CA VAL A 117 -12.34 -7.06 -15.12
C VAL A 117 -11.23 -7.33 -14.11
N ALA A 118 -10.00 -7.05 -14.52
CA ALA A 118 -8.81 -7.27 -13.71
C ALA A 118 -8.78 -6.35 -12.48
N GLY A 119 -9.22 -5.09 -12.59
CA GLY A 119 -9.41 -4.17 -11.46
C GLY A 119 -10.52 -4.63 -10.50
N ARG A 120 -11.65 -5.14 -11.03
CA ARG A 120 -12.72 -5.73 -10.20
C ARG A 120 -12.24 -6.94 -9.40
N ILE A 121 -11.41 -7.78 -10.02
CA ILE A 121 -10.78 -8.92 -9.36
C ILE A 121 -9.88 -8.46 -8.20
N VAL A 122 -9.02 -7.44 -8.43
CA VAL A 122 -8.17 -6.87 -7.37
C VAL A 122 -9.01 -6.32 -6.21
N ASN A 123 -10.08 -5.58 -6.49
CA ASN A 123 -10.97 -5.05 -5.44
C ASN A 123 -11.61 -6.17 -4.62
N ALA A 124 -12.09 -7.23 -5.27
CA ALA A 124 -12.64 -8.39 -4.56
C ALA A 124 -11.59 -9.05 -3.65
N TRP A 125 -10.33 -9.14 -4.09
CA TRP A 125 -9.25 -9.73 -3.30
C TRP A 125 -8.90 -8.90 -2.06
N VAL A 126 -8.89 -7.58 -2.19
CA VAL A 126 -8.65 -6.66 -1.08
C VAL A 126 -9.74 -6.82 -0.01
N ILE A 127 -11.00 -6.88 -0.43
CA ILE A 127 -12.14 -7.11 0.47
C ILE A 127 -11.99 -8.44 1.20
N LEU A 128 -11.70 -9.53 0.48
CA LEU A 128 -11.51 -10.85 1.08
C LEU A 128 -10.32 -10.91 2.05
N HIS A 129 -9.22 -10.23 1.73
CA HIS A 129 -8.05 -10.14 2.61
C HIS A 129 -8.39 -9.46 3.93
N ASN A 130 -9.10 -8.32 3.87
CA ASN A 130 -9.52 -7.61 5.07
C ASN A 130 -10.49 -8.47 5.90
N ILE A 131 -11.52 -9.09 5.29
CA ILE A 131 -12.46 -9.98 5.99
C ILE A 131 -11.72 -11.11 6.72
N GLN A 132 -10.78 -11.78 6.02
CA GLN A 132 -9.99 -12.84 6.62
C GLN A 132 -9.17 -12.32 7.81
N HIS A 133 -8.58 -11.13 7.68
CA HIS A 133 -7.79 -10.56 8.75
C HIS A 133 -8.66 -10.19 9.97
N TYR A 134 -9.83 -9.57 9.77
CA TYR A 134 -10.78 -9.34 10.86
C TYR A 134 -11.20 -10.65 11.55
N ALA A 135 -11.42 -11.72 10.78
CA ALA A 135 -11.74 -13.02 11.33
C ALA A 135 -10.59 -13.62 12.16
N ILE A 136 -9.33 -13.43 11.74
CA ILE A 136 -8.14 -13.89 12.49
C ILE A 136 -7.99 -13.09 13.79
N VAL A 137 -8.09 -11.76 13.73
CA VAL A 137 -8.01 -10.89 14.93
C VAL A 137 -9.10 -11.23 15.94
N LEU A 138 -10.32 -11.51 15.48
CA LEU A 138 -11.42 -11.93 16.37
C LEU A 138 -11.15 -13.30 17.03
N ILE A 139 -10.53 -14.25 16.31
CA ILE A 139 -10.16 -15.56 16.88
C ILE A 139 -9.07 -15.40 17.96
N ASP A 140 -8.06 -14.56 17.72
CA ASP A 140 -6.99 -14.31 18.69
C ASP A 140 -7.48 -13.59 19.95
N LEU A 141 -8.51 -12.74 19.83
CA LEU A 141 -9.19 -12.11 20.96
C LEU A 141 -10.12 -13.05 21.73
N CYS A 142 -10.65 -14.10 21.08
CA CYS A 142 -11.47 -15.12 21.75
C CYS A 142 -10.63 -16.19 22.48
N HIS A 143 -9.30 -16.20 22.29
CA HIS A 143 -8.38 -17.14 22.92
C HIS A 143 -7.49 -16.53 24.01
N ASN A 144 -7.78 -15.30 24.45
CA ASN A 144 -7.23 -14.67 25.66
C ASN A 144 -8.33 -14.39 26.68
#